data_AF-A0A8H5K9Y7-F1
#
_entry.id   AF-A0A8H5K9Y7-F1
#
_cell.length_a   1.000
_cell.length_b   1.000
_cell.length_c   1.000
_cell.angle_alpha   90.00
_cell.angle_beta   90.00
_cell.angle_gamma   90.00
#
_symmetry.space_group_name_H-M   'P 1'
#
loop_
_entity.id
_entity.type
_entity.pdbx_description
1 polymer ?
#
loop_
_entity_poly.entity_id
_entity_poly.type
_entity_poly.pdbx_seq_one_letter_code
_entity_poly.pdbx_strand_id
1 'polypeptide(L)'
;MDAESSNSVASMTRDSLLSFDILISTLKDASDLHKQCLTQKALSNQRDRLKVWASNIGALQSGNAALDARLRGFLVMKLAITHCFEQLGQLISSNMEILQGQRLSVEQTLAKYQELWDSASDDSSDNENKTPQKTELGQNLVEMASIISDL
;
A
#
# COMPACT_ATOMS: atom_id res chain seq x y z
N MET A 1 26.54 -6.47 -4.15
CA MET A 1 25.35 -5.65 -4.43
C MET A 1 25.40 -4.49 -3.46
N ASP A 2 25.59 -3.29 -3.98
CA ASP A 2 25.92 -2.11 -3.18
C ASP A 2 24.66 -1.55 -2.52
N ALA A 3 24.70 -1.37 -1.20
CA ALA A 3 23.59 -0.83 -0.40
C ALA A 3 23.10 0.55 -0.90
N GLU A 4 23.96 1.28 -1.60
CA GLU A 4 23.67 2.59 -2.19
C GLU A 4 22.66 2.52 -3.34
N SER A 5 22.60 1.39 -4.06
CA SER A 5 21.64 1.18 -5.15
C SER A 5 20.24 0.79 -4.65
N SER A 6 20.14 0.20 -3.45
CA SER A 6 18.87 -0.17 -2.82
C SER A 6 18.09 1.05 -2.30
N ASN A 7 18.80 2.13 -1.97
CA ASN A 7 18.23 3.38 -1.43
C ASN A 7 18.14 4.50 -2.49
N SER A 8 18.27 4.15 -3.77
CA SER A 8 18.00 5.08 -4.88
C SER A 8 16.50 5.22 -5.08
N VAL A 9 16.03 6.45 -5.32
CA VAL A 9 14.61 6.71 -5.60
C VAL A 9 14.15 5.93 -6.83
N ALA A 10 15.03 5.76 -7.82
CA ALA A 10 14.77 4.93 -8.99
C ALA A 10 14.50 3.47 -8.63
N SER A 11 15.26 2.86 -7.70
CA SER A 11 15.01 1.47 -7.26
C SER A 11 13.67 1.37 -6.55
N MET A 12 13.44 2.21 -5.54
CA MET A 12 12.21 2.21 -4.75
C MET A 12 10.97 2.41 -5.63
N THR A 13 11.07 3.29 -6.64
CA THR A 13 9.98 3.50 -7.61
C THR A 13 9.67 2.21 -8.39
N ARG A 14 10.69 1.50 -8.89
CA ARG A 14 10.49 0.22 -9.60
C ARG A 14 9.90 -0.83 -8.66
N ASP A 15 10.43 -0.95 -7.46
CA ASP A 15 10.01 -1.95 -6.48
C ASP A 15 8.56 -1.72 -6.06
N SER A 16 8.14 -0.47 -5.84
CA SER A 16 6.74 -0.14 -5.56
C SER A 16 5.81 -0.42 -6.73
N LEU A 17 6.20 -0.09 -7.98
CA LEU A 17 5.40 -0.41 -9.17
C LEU A 17 5.20 -1.92 -9.34
N LEU A 18 6.27 -2.71 -9.15
CA LEU A 18 6.20 -4.17 -9.18
C LEU A 18 5.35 -4.72 -8.03
N SER A 19 5.49 -4.17 -6.83
CA SER A 19 4.69 -4.57 -5.66
C SER A 19 3.20 -4.29 -5.87
N PHE A 20 2.85 -3.18 -6.52
CA PHE A 20 1.47 -2.93 -6.96
C PHE A 20 0.97 -3.95 -7.98
N ASP A 21 1.78 -4.32 -8.96
CA ASP A 21 1.41 -5.34 -9.96
C ASP A 21 1.14 -6.70 -9.30
N ILE A 22 1.98 -7.09 -8.34
CA ILE A 22 1.80 -8.31 -7.55
C ILE A 22 0.52 -8.23 -6.72
N LEU A 23 0.31 -7.13 -5.99
CA LEU A 23 -0.88 -6.93 -5.15
C LEU A 23 -2.17 -6.98 -5.98
N ILE A 24 -2.19 -6.34 -7.14
CA ILE A 24 -3.29 -6.38 -8.10
C ILE A 24 -3.57 -7.82 -8.56
N SER A 25 -2.52 -8.59 -8.86
CA SER A 25 -2.67 -10.00 -9.25
C SER A 25 -3.20 -10.85 -8.10
N THR A 26 -2.67 -10.70 -6.88
CA THR A 26 -3.13 -11.44 -5.70
C THR A 26 -4.59 -11.14 -5.37
N LEU A 27 -5.01 -9.88 -5.50
CA LEU A 27 -6.42 -9.51 -5.29
C LEU A 27 -7.36 -10.19 -6.29
N LYS A 28 -6.92 -10.49 -7.51
CA LYS A 28 -7.73 -11.17 -8.52
C LYS A 28 -8.18 -12.56 -8.04
N ASP A 29 -7.30 -13.25 -7.32
CA ASP A 29 -7.52 -14.60 -6.79
C ASP A 29 -8.09 -14.59 -5.36
N ALA A 30 -8.23 -13.42 -4.74
CA ALA A 30 -8.75 -13.26 -3.39
C ALA A 30 -10.27 -13.51 -3.28
N SER A 31 -10.74 -13.68 -2.04
CA SER A 31 -12.16 -13.88 -1.71
C SER A 31 -13.02 -12.66 -2.09
N ASP A 32 -14.31 -12.90 -2.31
CA ASP A 32 -15.26 -11.82 -2.65
C ASP A 32 -15.39 -10.76 -1.54
N LEU A 33 -15.20 -11.17 -0.29
CA LEU A 33 -15.16 -10.24 0.85
C LEU A 33 -14.02 -9.21 0.68
N HIS A 34 -12.82 -9.67 0.35
CA HIS A 34 -11.68 -8.78 0.12
C HIS A 34 -11.90 -7.87 -1.10
N LYS A 35 -12.54 -8.39 -2.16
CA LYS A 35 -12.86 -7.63 -3.38
C LYS A 35 -13.90 -6.53 -3.16
N GLN A 36 -14.78 -6.68 -2.17
CA GLN A 36 -15.71 -5.62 -1.75
C GLN A 36 -14.99 -4.48 -1.01
N CYS A 37 -13.95 -4.81 -0.23
CA CYS A 37 -13.16 -3.85 0.54
C CYS A 37 -12.13 -3.11 -0.33
N LEU A 38 -11.50 -3.81 -1.26
CA LEU A 38 -10.43 -3.33 -2.12
C LEU A 38 -10.67 -3.75 -3.56
N THR A 39 -10.76 -2.79 -4.48
CA THR A 39 -11.01 -3.09 -5.89
C THR A 39 -9.74 -3.03 -6.72
N GLN A 40 -9.64 -3.92 -7.71
CA GLN A 40 -8.52 -3.93 -8.67
C GLN A 40 -8.37 -2.57 -9.38
N LYS A 41 -9.49 -1.95 -9.74
CA LYS A 41 -9.50 -0.63 -10.40
C LYS A 41 -8.89 0.44 -9.50
N ALA A 42 -9.21 0.45 -8.21
CA ALA A 42 -8.67 1.45 -7.29
C ALA A 42 -7.16 1.31 -7.09
N LEU A 43 -6.64 0.08 -6.97
CA LEU A 43 -5.19 -0.17 -6.91
C LEU A 43 -4.49 0.21 -8.23
N SER A 44 -5.10 -0.13 -9.36
CA SER A 44 -4.56 0.23 -10.69
C SER A 44 -4.44 1.75 -10.84
N ASN A 45 -5.45 2.49 -10.37
CA ASN A 45 -5.41 3.95 -10.36
C ASN A 45 -4.24 4.49 -9.51
N GLN A 46 -3.98 3.94 -8.32
CA GLN A 46 -2.84 4.38 -7.50
C GLN A 46 -1.50 4.06 -8.15
N ARG A 47 -1.36 2.85 -8.71
CA ARG A 47 -0.18 2.47 -9.47
C ARG A 47 0.08 3.43 -10.64
N ASP A 48 -0.96 3.77 -11.40
CA ASP A 48 -0.85 4.67 -12.55
C ASP A 48 -0.50 6.09 -12.11
N ARG A 49 -1.04 6.58 -10.98
CA ARG A 49 -0.64 7.86 -10.38
C ARG A 49 0.85 7.88 -10.02
N LEU A 50 1.36 6.83 -9.38
CA LEU A 50 2.79 6.70 -9.08
C LEU A 50 3.63 6.67 -10.36
N LYS A 51 3.17 5.98 -11.41
CA LYS A 51 3.85 5.95 -12.71
C LYS A 51 3.90 7.34 -13.36
N VAL A 52 2.81 8.10 -13.29
CA VAL A 52 2.75 9.48 -13.81
C VAL A 52 3.71 10.37 -13.04
N TRP A 53 3.70 10.32 -11.70
CA TRP A 53 4.66 11.04 -10.88
C TRP A 53 6.10 10.70 -11.28
N ALA A 54 6.43 9.41 -11.38
CA ALA A 54 7.76 8.94 -11.73
C ALA A 54 8.23 9.46 -13.10
N SER A 55 7.32 9.50 -14.07
CA SER A 55 7.58 10.05 -15.41
C SER A 55 7.82 11.56 -15.38
N ASN A 56 7.01 12.31 -14.64
CA ASN A 56 7.07 13.77 -14.61
C ASN A 56 8.35 14.28 -13.95
N ILE A 57 8.79 13.63 -12.89
CA ILE A 57 9.93 14.10 -12.11
C ILE A 57 11.26 13.49 -12.58
N GLY A 58 11.21 12.45 -13.41
CA GLY A 58 12.37 11.72 -13.90
C GLY A 58 12.91 10.68 -12.90
N ALA A 59 12.04 10.07 -12.09
CA ALA A 59 12.42 9.09 -11.07
C ALA A 59 13.13 7.87 -11.67
N LEU A 60 12.71 7.45 -12.87
CA LEU A 60 13.25 6.29 -13.59
C LEU A 60 14.21 6.66 -14.71
N GLN A 61 14.53 7.95 -14.87
CA GLN A 61 15.50 8.40 -15.88
C GLN A 61 16.94 8.07 -15.44
N SER A 62 17.87 8.15 -16.38
CA SER A 62 19.30 7.92 -16.17
C SER A 62 20.13 9.19 -16.39
N GLY A 63 21.32 9.23 -15.82
CA GLY A 63 22.25 10.36 -15.99
C GLY A 63 21.83 11.61 -15.22
N ASN A 64 22.20 12.79 -15.72
CA ASN A 64 21.94 14.06 -15.01
C ASN A 64 20.46 14.47 -14.95
N ALA A 65 19.62 13.89 -15.82
CA ALA A 65 18.19 14.11 -15.80
C ALA A 65 17.47 13.25 -14.74
N ALA A 66 18.14 12.21 -14.22
CA ALA A 66 17.61 11.36 -13.17
C ALA A 66 17.35 12.15 -11.88
N LEU A 67 16.26 11.81 -11.19
CA LEU A 67 15.96 12.42 -9.90
C LEU A 67 17.12 12.24 -8.90
N ASP A 68 17.69 11.03 -8.81
CA ASP A 68 18.79 10.77 -7.88
C ASP A 68 20.01 11.68 -8.14
N ALA A 69 20.30 12.00 -9.40
CA ALA A 69 21.37 12.96 -9.73
C ALA A 69 21.01 14.38 -9.29
N ARG A 70 19.75 14.80 -9.52
CA ARG A 70 19.23 16.11 -9.11
C ARG A 70 19.17 16.27 -7.60
N LEU A 71 18.92 15.19 -6.85
CA LEU A 71 18.81 15.17 -5.39
C LEU A 71 20.15 15.09 -4.65
N ARG A 72 21.29 14.96 -5.35
CA ARG A 72 22.62 14.79 -4.72
C ARG A 72 22.97 15.89 -3.71
N GLY A 73 22.46 17.10 -3.89
CA GLY A 73 22.63 18.24 -2.96
C GLY A 73 21.44 18.50 -2.03
N PHE A 74 20.37 17.73 -2.12
CA PHE A 74 19.10 17.97 -1.43
C PHE A 74 18.74 16.81 -0.50
N LEU A 75 19.59 16.58 0.51
CA LEU A 75 19.48 15.43 1.41
C LEU A 75 18.12 15.33 2.11
N VAL A 76 17.59 16.46 2.60
CA VAL A 76 16.28 16.50 3.28
C VAL A 76 15.15 16.04 2.36
N MET A 77 15.15 16.51 1.11
CA MET A 77 14.15 16.10 0.11
C MET A 77 14.29 14.61 -0.23
N LYS A 78 15.53 14.12 -0.40
CA LYS A 78 15.79 12.71 -0.65
C LYS A 78 15.24 11.83 0.49
N LEU A 79 15.50 12.21 1.74
CA LEU A 79 14.99 11.51 2.91
C LEU A 79 13.47 11.51 2.99
N ALA A 80 12.83 12.64 2.70
CA ALA A 80 11.36 12.73 2.68
C ALA A 80 10.76 11.78 1.63
N ILE A 81 11.30 11.77 0.41
CA ILE A 81 10.85 10.88 -0.67
C ILE A 81 11.07 9.41 -0.28
N THR A 82 12.25 9.06 0.25
CA THR A 82 12.56 7.70 0.71
C THR A 82 11.57 7.25 1.80
N HIS A 83 11.27 8.10 2.78
CA HIS A 83 10.30 7.79 3.83
C HIS A 83 8.89 7.54 3.26
N CYS A 84 8.44 8.33 2.29
CA CYS A 84 7.17 8.07 1.59
C CYS A 84 7.16 6.69 0.91
N PHE A 85 8.24 6.30 0.25
CA PHE A 85 8.34 4.97 -0.36
C PHE A 85 8.39 3.83 0.66
N GLU A 86 9.04 4.01 1.80
CA GLU A 86 9.05 3.03 2.89
C GLU A 86 7.64 2.81 3.45
N GLN A 87 6.91 3.89 3.73
CA GLN A 87 5.51 3.83 4.18
C GLN A 87 4.62 3.14 3.14
N LEU A 88 4.79 3.49 1.86
CA LEU A 88 4.04 2.87 0.76
C LEU A 88 4.32 1.36 0.68
N GLY A 89 5.59 0.95 0.81
CA GLY A 89 6.00 -0.45 0.82
C GLY A 89 5.40 -1.24 1.99
N GLN A 90 5.36 -0.64 3.18
CA GLN A 90 4.73 -1.25 4.37
C GLN A 90 3.23 -1.49 4.16
N LEU A 91 2.50 -0.51 3.62
CA LEU A 91 1.07 -0.66 3.34
C LEU A 91 0.79 -1.74 2.28
N ILE A 92 1.59 -1.80 1.21
CA ILE A 92 1.44 -2.83 0.17
C ILE A 92 1.70 -4.22 0.76
N SER A 93 2.74 -4.35 1.59
CA SER A 93 3.09 -5.61 2.25
C SER A 93 1.99 -6.06 3.23
N SER A 94 1.47 -5.14 4.04
CA SER A 94 0.37 -5.40 4.98
C SER A 94 -0.90 -5.88 4.24
N ASN A 95 -1.26 -5.25 3.12
CA ASN A 95 -2.38 -5.70 2.30
C ASN A 95 -2.14 -7.10 1.72
N MET A 96 -0.91 -7.39 1.26
CA MET A 96 -0.55 -8.70 0.74
C MET A 96 -0.72 -9.80 1.79
N GLU A 97 -0.26 -9.57 3.02
CA GLU A 97 -0.41 -10.52 4.13
C GLU A 97 -1.87 -10.85 4.43
N ILE A 98 -2.76 -9.84 4.42
CA ILE A 98 -4.21 -10.03 4.60
C ILE A 98 -4.79 -10.84 3.43
N LEU A 99 -4.49 -10.45 2.19
CA LEU A 99 -5.07 -11.09 1.01
C LEU A 99 -4.64 -12.55 0.87
N GLN A 100 -3.41 -12.88 1.30
CA GLN A 100 -2.88 -14.23 1.31
C GLN A 100 -3.29 -15.05 2.54
N GLY A 101 -4.00 -14.44 3.51
CA GLY A 101 -4.40 -15.09 4.74
C GLY A 101 -3.25 -15.38 5.71
N GLN A 102 -2.09 -14.75 5.52
CA GLN A 102 -0.97 -14.82 6.46
C GLN A 102 -1.26 -14.06 7.75
N ARG A 103 -2.11 -13.03 7.66
CA ARG A 103 -2.59 -12.23 8.79
C ARG A 103 -4.09 -11.96 8.66
N LEU A 104 -4.81 -11.91 9.78
CA LEU A 104 -6.19 -11.44 9.83
C LEU A 104 -6.24 -9.91 9.74
N SER A 105 -7.29 -9.38 9.11
CA SER A 105 -7.55 -7.94 9.17
C SER A 105 -7.89 -7.49 10.61
N VAL A 106 -7.79 -6.19 10.88
CA VAL A 106 -8.19 -5.61 12.17
C VAL A 106 -9.63 -5.98 12.51
N GLU A 107 -10.56 -5.91 11.56
CA GLU A 107 -11.97 -6.22 11.79
C GLU A 107 -12.19 -7.70 12.11
N GLN A 108 -11.46 -8.60 11.42
CA GLN A 108 -11.52 -10.03 11.68
C GLN A 108 -10.92 -10.38 13.05
N THR A 109 -9.85 -9.69 13.42
CA THR A 109 -9.18 -9.86 14.72
C THR A 109 -10.12 -9.41 15.84
N LEU A 110 -10.77 -8.25 15.70
CA LEU A 110 -11.75 -7.74 16.66
C LEU A 110 -12.96 -8.68 16.79
N ALA A 111 -13.52 -9.16 15.67
CA ALA A 111 -14.64 -10.11 15.69
C ALA A 111 -14.29 -11.40 16.44
N LYS A 112 -13.08 -11.94 16.22
CA LYS A 112 -12.60 -13.15 16.91
C LYS A 112 -12.46 -12.94 18.42
N TYR A 113 -12.00 -11.77 18.86
CA TYR A 113 -11.93 -11.45 20.30
C TYR A 113 -13.32 -11.30 20.90
N GLN A 114 -14.26 -10.71 20.16
CA GLN A 114 -15.63 -10.55 20.60
C GLN A 114 -16.36 -11.90 20.74
N GLU A 115 -16.21 -12.82 19.79
CA GLU A 115 -16.76 -14.19 19.91
C GLU A 115 -16.24 -14.96 21.14
N LEU A 116 -14.97 -14.74 21.52
CA LEU A 116 -14.39 -15.31 22.73
C LEU A 116 -14.97 -14.72 24.02
N TRP A 117 -15.43 -13.47 23.99
CA TRP A 117 -16.04 -12.78 25.13
C TRP A 117 -17.56 -13.01 25.19
N ASP A 118 -18.24 -13.00 24.06
CA ASP A 118 -19.69 -13.22 23.91
C ASP A 118 -20.08 -14.71 24.08
N SER A 119 -19.11 -15.63 24.00
CA SER A 119 -19.31 -17.00 24.52
C SER A 119 -19.63 -17.03 26.04
N ALA A 120 -19.56 -15.89 26.73
CA ALA A 120 -20.05 -15.70 28.11
C ALA A 120 -21.32 -14.82 28.22
N SER A 121 -21.87 -14.26 27.13
CA SER A 121 -23.09 -13.43 27.18
C SER A 121 -23.84 -13.44 25.85
N ASP A 122 -25.07 -13.95 25.89
CA ASP A 122 -26.04 -14.00 24.80
C ASP A 122 -26.66 -12.61 24.57
N ASP A 123 -26.10 -11.80 23.65
CA ASP A 123 -26.87 -10.71 23.04
C ASP A 123 -26.39 -10.31 21.62
N SER A 124 -27.27 -10.61 20.65
CA SER A 124 -27.53 -9.99 19.35
C SER A 124 -26.43 -9.16 18.64
N SER A 125 -25.89 -9.70 17.54
CA SER A 125 -24.97 -8.99 16.64
C SER A 125 -25.69 -7.94 15.76
N ASP A 126 -25.34 -6.66 15.96
CA ASP A 126 -25.67 -5.58 15.04
C ASP A 126 -24.76 -5.66 13.81
N ASN A 127 -25.34 -6.01 12.66
CA ASN A 127 -24.64 -6.13 11.38
C ASN A 127 -24.48 -4.73 10.78
N GLU A 128 -23.62 -3.92 11.39
CA GLU A 128 -23.35 -2.57 10.91
C GLU A 128 -22.74 -2.59 9.49
N ASN A 129 -23.35 -1.83 8.59
CA ASN A 129 -22.91 -1.57 7.21
C ASN A 129 -21.41 -1.22 7.14
N LYS A 130 -20.56 -2.21 6.87
CA LYS A 130 -19.14 -2.01 6.56
C LYS A 130 -19.03 -1.36 5.18
N THR A 131 -19.02 -0.04 5.13
CA THR A 131 -18.61 0.68 3.91
C THR A 131 -17.14 0.34 3.61
N PRO A 132 -16.73 0.21 2.33
CA PRO A 132 -15.37 -0.24 1.98
C PRO A 132 -14.26 0.57 2.64
N GLN A 133 -14.47 1.88 2.84
CA GLN A 133 -13.53 2.78 3.52
C GLN A 133 -13.33 2.49 5.01
N LYS A 134 -14.25 1.80 5.68
CA LYS A 134 -14.15 1.46 7.11
C LYS A 134 -13.36 0.17 7.37
N THR A 135 -12.84 -0.47 6.32
CA THR A 135 -12.05 -1.70 6.44
C THR A 135 -10.57 -1.37 6.36
N GLU A 136 -9.72 -2.16 7.00
CA GLU A 136 -8.27 -1.99 6.98
C GLU A 136 -7.74 -1.93 5.54
N LEU A 137 -8.20 -2.82 4.66
CA LEU A 137 -7.82 -2.81 3.24
C LEU A 137 -8.23 -1.51 2.53
N GLY A 138 -9.42 -0.99 2.84
CA GLY A 138 -9.92 0.27 2.28
C GLY A 138 -9.19 1.49 2.83
N GLN A 139 -8.88 1.49 4.12
CA GLN A 139 -8.11 2.55 4.78
C GLN A 139 -6.66 2.58 4.24
N ASN A 140 -6.03 1.42 4.10
CA ASN A 140 -4.69 1.30 3.50
C ASN A 140 -4.68 1.87 2.08
N LEU A 141 -5.73 1.67 1.28
CA LEU A 141 -5.85 2.27 -0.04
C LEU A 141 -5.94 3.81 0.01
N VAL A 142 -6.69 4.38 0.97
CA VAL A 142 -6.77 5.82 1.18
C VAL A 142 -5.40 6.39 1.57
N GLU A 143 -4.69 5.70 2.46
CA GLU A 143 -3.34 6.10 2.88
C GLU A 143 -2.32 6.00 1.74
N MET A 144 -2.34 4.93 0.95
CA MET A 144 -1.54 4.83 -0.28
C MET A 144 -1.81 6.02 -1.21
N ALA A 145 -3.07 6.40 -1.38
CA ALA A 145 -3.46 7.52 -2.21
C ALA A 145 -2.95 8.86 -1.66
N SER A 146 -2.92 9.03 -0.33
CA SER A 146 -2.33 10.20 0.34
C SER A 146 -0.83 10.27 0.13
N ILE A 147 -0.10 9.18 0.42
CA ILE A 147 1.35 9.10 0.27
C ILE A 147 1.78 9.43 -1.16
N ILE A 148 1.08 8.90 -2.17
CA ILE A 148 1.36 9.21 -3.59
C ILE A 148 1.07 10.67 -3.93
N SER A 149 0.18 11.34 -3.19
CA SER A 149 -0.08 12.78 -3.37
C SER A 149 0.98 13.66 -2.70
N ASP A 150 1.63 13.15 -1.66
CA ASP A 150 2.68 13.83 -0.91
C ASP A 150 4.08 13.67 -1.55
N LEU A 151 4.21 12.78 -2.55
CA LEU A 151 5.38 12.62 -3.42
C LEU A 151 5.50 13.77 -4.45
#